data_AF-A0A2V7RK36-F1
#
_entry.id   AF-A0A2V7RK36-F1
#
_cell.length_a   1.000
_cell.length_b   1.000
_cell.length_c   1.000
_cell.angle_alpha   90.00
_cell.angle_beta   90.00
_cell.angle_gamma   90.00
#
_symmetry.space_group_name_H-M   'P 1'
#
loop_
_entity.id
_entity.type
_entity.pdbx_description
1 polymer ?
#
loop_
_entity_poly.entity_id
_entity_poly.type
_entity_poly.pdbx_seq_one_letter_code
_entity_poly.pdbx_strand_id
1 'polypeptide(L)'
;VPGGYERDSGTSMAAPVVTGLAALLLDYFPNLTAADVKRIILASAVRHSDQTVQKPGGGSARFGDLSATGGIVNAYAAIKMAQEQAGVRP
;
A
#
# COMPACT_ATOMS: atom_id res chain seq x y z
N VAL A 1 18.59 24.42 7.03
CA VAL A 1 17.94 23.59 8.07
C VAL A 1 18.09 22.14 7.67
N PRO A 2 18.72 21.28 8.49
CA PRO A 2 18.55 19.83 8.32
C PRO A 2 17.03 19.52 8.43
N GLY A 3 16.46 18.75 7.50
CA GLY A 3 15.03 18.39 7.52
C GLY A 3 14.11 19.18 6.58
N GLY A 4 14.58 19.54 5.38
CA GLY A 4 13.74 20.10 4.31
C GLY A 4 12.98 19.01 3.51
N TYR A 5 12.12 19.43 2.58
CA TYR A 5 11.50 18.51 1.62
C TYR A 5 12.48 18.17 0.50
N GLU A 6 12.71 16.89 0.27
CA GLU A 6 13.58 16.38 -0.78
C GLU A 6 12.87 15.34 -1.63
N ARG A 7 13.32 15.18 -2.87
CA ARG A 7 12.82 14.12 -3.76
C ARG A 7 13.64 12.87 -3.54
N ASP A 8 13.13 12.00 -2.68
CA ASP A 8 13.70 10.68 -2.45
C ASP A 8 12.94 9.59 -3.18
N SER A 9 13.63 8.49 -3.48
CA SER A 9 13.05 7.34 -4.18
C SER A 9 13.64 6.03 -3.67
N GLY A 10 13.04 4.92 -4.07
CA GLY A 10 13.47 3.57 -3.69
C GLY A 10 12.59 2.95 -2.60
N THR A 11 12.88 1.68 -2.30
CA THR A 11 12.09 0.87 -1.36
C THR A 11 12.13 1.46 0.06
N SER A 12 13.22 2.13 0.44
CA SER A 12 13.35 2.85 1.70
C SER A 12 12.34 3.98 1.87
N MET A 13 11.83 4.57 0.78
CA MET A 13 10.75 5.57 0.82
C MET A 13 9.36 4.95 0.68
N ALA A 14 9.24 3.80 0.02
CA ALA A 14 7.98 3.05 -0.01
C ALA A 14 7.60 2.50 1.37
N ALA A 15 8.58 2.04 2.15
CA ALA A 15 8.36 1.49 3.49
C ALA A 15 7.64 2.47 4.46
N PRO A 16 8.10 3.72 4.66
CA PRO A 16 7.42 4.67 5.54
C PRO A 16 6.03 5.08 5.02
N VAL A 17 5.80 5.10 3.69
CA VAL A 17 4.46 5.37 3.12
C VAL A 17 3.47 4.27 3.52
N VAL A 18 3.84 2.99 3.36
CA VAL A 18 2.99 1.86 3.76
C VAL A 18 2.84 1.80 5.28
N THR A 19 3.88 2.15 6.03
CA THR A 19 3.83 2.26 7.50
C THR A 19 2.81 3.30 7.93
N GLY A 20 2.78 4.47 7.29
CA GLY A 20 1.78 5.51 7.55
C GLY A 20 0.35 5.03 7.33
N LEU A 21 0.10 4.27 6.25
CA LEU A 21 -1.22 3.67 6.02
C LEU A 21 -1.59 2.64 7.11
N ALA A 22 -0.65 1.76 7.49
CA ALA A 22 -0.89 0.79 8.55
C ALA A 22 -1.20 1.49 9.89
N ALA A 23 -0.48 2.57 10.21
CA ALA A 23 -0.73 3.39 11.38
C ALA A 23 -2.14 4.01 11.34
N LEU A 24 -2.56 4.58 10.20
CA LEU A 24 -3.92 5.10 10.04
C LEU A 24 -4.99 4.02 10.26
N LEU A 25 -4.79 2.82 9.71
CA LEU A 25 -5.75 1.72 9.92
C LEU A 25 -5.86 1.32 11.40
N LEU A 26 -4.74 1.29 12.13
CA LEU A 26 -4.74 0.95 13.55
C LEU A 26 -5.29 2.07 14.43
N ASP A 27 -5.10 3.34 14.04
CA ASP A 27 -5.64 4.50 14.75
C ASP A 27 -7.18 4.52 14.69
N TYR A 28 -7.76 4.31 13.50
CA TYR A 28 -9.21 4.28 13.30
C TYR A 28 -9.87 2.95 13.69
N PHE A 29 -9.15 1.83 13.59
CA PHE A 29 -9.67 0.48 13.84
C PHE A 29 -8.71 -0.30 14.75
N PRO A 30 -8.61 0.05 16.05
CA PRO A 30 -7.61 -0.50 16.97
C PRO A 30 -7.75 -2.01 17.24
N ASN A 31 -8.89 -2.60 16.88
CA ASN A 31 -9.13 -4.04 17.04
C ASN A 31 -8.62 -4.87 15.86
N LEU A 32 -8.12 -4.26 14.78
CA LEU A 32 -7.54 -4.99 13.67
C LEU A 32 -6.27 -5.71 14.10
N THR A 33 -6.16 -6.99 13.76
CA THR A 33 -4.90 -7.71 13.93
C THR A 33 -3.89 -7.29 12.86
N ALA A 34 -2.60 -7.55 13.09
CA ALA A 34 -1.57 -7.33 12.07
C ALA A 34 -1.86 -8.11 10.77
N ALA A 35 -2.49 -9.28 10.88
CA ALA A 35 -2.92 -10.07 9.73
C ALA A 35 -4.04 -9.38 8.95
N ASP A 36 -5.00 -8.76 9.65
CA ASP A 36 -6.07 -7.98 9.01
C ASP A 36 -5.53 -6.75 8.31
N VAL A 37 -4.66 -5.99 8.96
CA VAL A 37 -4.01 -4.81 8.36
C VAL A 37 -3.28 -5.20 7.08
N LYS A 38 -2.46 -6.25 7.13
CA LYS A 38 -1.77 -6.78 5.94
C LYS A 38 -2.76 -7.17 4.84
N ARG A 39 -3.80 -7.93 5.19
CA ARG A 39 -4.82 -8.39 4.24
C ARG A 39 -5.55 -7.21 3.57
N ILE A 40 -5.96 -6.21 4.34
CA ILE A 40 -6.66 -5.02 3.87
C ILE A 40 -5.76 -4.25 2.89
N ILE A 41 -4.51 -3.94 3.28
CA ILE A 41 -3.57 -3.19 2.42
C ILE A 41 -3.32 -3.92 1.09
N LEU A 42 -3.16 -5.24 1.11
CA LEU A 42 -2.91 -6.02 -0.10
C LEU A 42 -4.16 -6.13 -0.98
N ALA A 43 -5.34 -6.31 -0.38
CA ALA A 43 -6.60 -6.48 -1.10
C ALA A 43 -7.15 -5.18 -1.68
N SER A 44 -6.87 -4.04 -1.06
CA SER A 44 -7.35 -2.73 -1.52
C SER A 44 -6.46 -2.07 -2.57
N ALA A 45 -5.30 -2.66 -2.89
CA ALA A 45 -4.36 -2.10 -3.86
C ALA A 45 -5.00 -1.95 -5.26
N VAL A 46 -4.69 -0.86 -5.95
CA VAL A 46 -5.09 -0.66 -7.34
C VAL A 46 -4.20 -1.51 -8.23
N ARG A 47 -4.79 -2.50 -8.91
CA ARG A 47 -4.05 -3.46 -9.73
C ARG A 47 -3.73 -2.89 -11.11
N HIS A 48 -2.47 -3.06 -11.50
CA HIS A 48 -1.92 -2.76 -12.81
C HIS A 48 -1.13 -3.96 -13.35
N SER A 49 -1.60 -5.19 -13.07
CA SER A 49 -0.85 -6.42 -13.29
C SER A 49 -0.35 -6.58 -14.73
N ASP A 50 -1.15 -6.16 -15.71
CA ASP A 50 -0.82 -6.28 -17.15
C ASP A 50 0.03 -5.13 -17.68
N GLN A 51 0.29 -4.10 -16.87
CA GLN A 51 1.10 -2.96 -17.27
C GLN A 51 2.56 -3.39 -17.45
N THR A 52 3.10 -3.15 -18.64
CA THR A 52 4.53 -3.31 -18.91
C THR A 52 5.32 -2.18 -18.24
N VAL A 53 6.27 -2.54 -17.39
CA VAL A 53 7.15 -1.62 -16.65
C VAL A 53 8.62 -1.93 -16.90
N GLN A 54 9.48 -0.96 -16.59
CA GLN A 54 10.93 -1.15 -16.60
C GLN A 54 11.34 -2.02 -15.42
N LYS A 55 12.08 -3.09 -15.69
CA LYS A 55 12.59 -3.99 -14.66
C LYS A 55 13.86 -3.40 -14.02
N PRO A 56 14.06 -3.54 -12.69
CA PRO A 56 15.36 -3.25 -12.08
C PRO A 56 16.47 -4.08 -12.74
N GLY A 57 17.54 -3.43 -13.19
CA GLY A 57 18.63 -4.09 -13.92
C GLY A 57 18.45 -4.16 -15.44
N GLY A 58 17.39 -3.56 -16.00
CA GLY A 58 17.19 -3.42 -17.44
C GLY A 58 16.15 -4.38 -18.04
N GLY A 59 15.62 -3.99 -19.20
CA GLY A 59 14.53 -4.69 -19.88
C GLY A 59 13.15 -4.35 -19.32
N SER A 60 12.12 -4.99 -19.84
CA SER A 60 10.73 -4.80 -19.45
C SER A 60 10.08 -6.09 -18.98
N ALA A 61 9.10 -5.96 -18.08
CA ALA A 61 8.28 -7.06 -17.61
C ALA A 61 6.87 -6.55 -17.27
N ARG A 62 5.88 -7.44 -17.17
CA ARG A 62 4.58 -7.06 -16.61
C ARG A 62 4.72 -6.81 -15.12
N PHE A 63 4.05 -5.78 -14.61
CA PHE A 63 4.15 -5.42 -13.19
C PHE A 63 3.63 -6.55 -12.27
N GLY A 64 2.64 -7.32 -12.72
CA GLY A 64 2.14 -8.48 -12.00
C GLY A 64 3.17 -9.59 -11.81
N ASP A 65 4.19 -9.69 -12.68
CA ASP A 65 5.27 -10.67 -12.53
C ASP A 65 6.33 -10.22 -11.51
N LEU A 66 6.32 -8.94 -11.10
CA LEU A 66 7.32 -8.33 -10.21
C LEU A 66 6.76 -7.98 -8.82
N SER A 67 5.44 -7.94 -8.65
CA SER A 67 4.77 -7.50 -7.43
C SER A 67 3.78 -8.55 -6.95
N ALA A 68 3.78 -8.84 -5.64
CA ALA A 68 2.88 -9.81 -5.03
C ALA A 68 1.38 -9.51 -5.30
N THR A 69 1.02 -8.24 -5.47
CA THR A 69 -0.36 -7.81 -5.80
C THR A 69 -0.51 -7.37 -7.25
N GLY A 70 0.60 -7.09 -7.95
CA GLY A 70 0.58 -6.35 -9.20
C GLY A 70 -0.01 -4.94 -9.04
N GLY A 71 -0.01 -4.37 -7.84
CA GLY A 71 -0.77 -3.14 -7.54
C GLY A 71 -0.05 -2.11 -6.69
N ILE A 72 -0.62 -0.91 -6.70
CA ILE A 72 -0.16 0.26 -5.94
C ILE A 72 -1.07 0.44 -4.73
N VAL A 73 -0.48 0.79 -3.59
CA VAL A 73 -1.20 1.02 -2.33
C VAL A 73 -2.28 2.09 -2.49
N ASN A 74 -3.44 1.88 -1.87
CA ASN A 74 -4.57 2.81 -1.90
C ASN A 74 -5.17 2.99 -0.51
N ALA A 75 -4.91 4.17 0.08
CA ALA A 75 -5.36 4.49 1.43
C ALA A 75 -6.89 4.59 1.53
N TYR A 76 -7.54 5.23 0.56
CA TYR A 76 -9.00 5.39 0.56
C TYR A 76 -9.72 4.03 0.50
N ALA A 77 -9.31 3.17 -0.43
CA ALA A 77 -9.90 1.84 -0.56
C ALA A 77 -9.59 0.96 0.66
N ALA A 78 -8.41 1.09 1.28
CA ALA A 78 -8.06 0.37 2.50
C ALA A 78 -8.98 0.76 3.67
N ILE A 79 -9.15 2.06 3.91
CA ILE A 79 -10.00 2.57 4.99
C ILE A 79 -11.45 2.16 4.76
N LYS A 80 -11.97 2.29 3.53
CA LYS A 80 -13.33 1.86 3.18
C LYS A 80 -13.54 0.37 3.47
N MET A 81 -12.59 -0.47 3.06
CA MET A 81 -12.65 -1.91 3.32
C MET A 81 -12.58 -2.24 4.83
N ALA A 82 -11.82 -1.47 5.60
CA ALA A 82 -11.75 -1.61 7.05
C ALA A 82 -13.06 -1.21 7.74
N GLN A 83 -13.71 -0.13 7.29
CA GLN A 83 -15.03 0.30 7.78
C GLN A 83 -16.09 -0.78 7.56
N GLU A 84 -16.13 -1.37 6.36
CA GLU A 84 -17.07 -2.46 6.02
C GLU A 84 -16.87 -3.69 6.92
N GLN A 85 -15.63 -4.01 7.30
CA GLN A 85 -15.31 -5.14 8.21
C GLN A 85 -15.61 -4.85 9.68
N ALA A 86 -15.43 -3.60 10.12
CA ALA A 86 -15.73 -3.19 11.48
C ALA A 86 -17.25 -3.14 11.77
N GLY A 87 -18.10 -3.31 10.75
CA GLY A 87 -19.56 -3.20 10.89
C GLY A 87 -20.04 -1.77 11.17
N VAL A 88 -19.14 -0.79 11.10
CA VAL A 88 -19.45 0.63 11.30
C VAL A 88 -19.99 1.17 9.99
N ARG A 89 -21.32 1.14 9.84
CA ARG A 89 -21.98 1.94 8.80
C ARG A 89 -21.86 3.43 9.18
N PRO A 90 -21.60 4.33 8.21
CA PRO A 90 -21.55 5.76 8.47
C PRO A 90 -22.88 6.28 9.04
#